data_AF-A0A379ACR9-F1
#
_entry.id   AF-A0A379ACR9-F1
#
_cell.length_a   1.000
_cell.length_b   1.000
_cell.length_c   1.000
_cell.angle_alpha   90.00
_cell.angle_beta   90.00
_cell.angle_gamma   90.00
#
_symmetry.space_group_name_H-M   'P 1'
#
loop_
_entity.id
_entity.type
_entity.pdbx_description
1 polymer ?
#
loop_
_entity_poly.entity_id
_entity_poly.type
_entity_poly.pdbx_seq_one_letter_code
_entity_poly.pdbx_strand_id
1 'polypeptide(L)'
;MPVRLCTDTACATELTIGGTPFVYGSQTLINLAGLLGSLNFAIPVYLRTVPGQVVAAGTYQLTLNMAVTYRICTSVAIGNICLSEQNGSGVIPINITAILTNDCTTITAPNISFGSAPLVGSFSAVSQTINVLCSKGSTYTVGLSNGSYPVGSVRNMASGANRLSYEIYKSTTSNRWGSAGTERWSSTTSTAVSTDGLTRGFNYTARILTTQNTPPAGNYSDSVVVDLSF
;
A
#
# COMPACT_ATOMS: atom_id res chain seq x y z
N MET A 1 -14.33 1.78 5.51
CA MET A 1 -13.84 1.12 4.28
C MET A 1 -15.00 0.39 3.63
N PRO A 2 -15.29 0.59 2.34
CA PRO A 2 -16.35 -0.13 1.66
C PRO A 2 -15.98 -1.61 1.45
N VAL A 3 -16.92 -2.49 1.76
CA VAL A 3 -16.79 -3.94 1.60
C VAL A 3 -18.02 -4.48 0.87
N ARG A 4 -17.84 -5.61 0.19
CA ARG A 4 -18.87 -6.37 -0.49
C ARG A 4 -18.98 -7.73 0.17
N LEU A 5 -20.22 -8.20 0.35
CA LEU A 5 -20.52 -9.56 0.77
C LEU A 5 -20.94 -10.35 -0.47
N CYS A 6 -20.31 -11.48 -0.72
CA CYS A 6 -20.47 -12.24 -1.95
C CYS A 6 -20.73 -13.72 -1.66
N THR A 7 -21.34 -14.42 -2.60
CA THR A 7 -21.64 -15.86 -2.48
C THR A 7 -20.52 -16.75 -3.05
N ASP A 8 -19.57 -16.16 -3.77
CA ASP A 8 -18.43 -16.83 -4.38
C ASP A 8 -17.12 -16.03 -4.21
N THR A 9 -15.97 -16.70 -4.41
CA THR A 9 -14.63 -16.11 -4.25
C THR A 9 -14.28 -15.06 -5.29
N ALA A 10 -14.84 -15.15 -6.50
CA ALA A 10 -14.67 -14.14 -7.55
C ALA A 10 -15.51 -12.87 -7.27
N CYS A 11 -16.48 -12.97 -6.36
CA CYS A 11 -17.53 -12.02 -6.11
C CYS A 11 -18.34 -11.71 -7.39
N ALA A 12 -18.70 -12.75 -8.14
CA ALA A 12 -19.57 -12.59 -9.32
C ALA A 12 -21.00 -12.21 -8.89
N THR A 13 -21.46 -12.75 -7.76
CA THR A 13 -22.75 -12.39 -7.17
C THR A 13 -22.59 -11.72 -5.80
N GLU A 14 -22.97 -10.45 -5.73
CA GLU A 14 -22.97 -9.63 -4.53
C GLU A 14 -24.33 -9.70 -3.80
N LEU A 15 -24.30 -9.90 -2.48
CA LEU A 15 -25.44 -9.79 -1.58
C LEU A 15 -25.60 -8.34 -1.15
N THR A 16 -26.47 -7.61 -1.84
CA THR A 16 -26.71 -6.19 -1.57
C THR A 16 -27.72 -5.99 -0.43
N ILE A 17 -27.60 -4.86 0.27
CA ILE A 17 -28.50 -4.51 1.38
C ILE A 17 -29.90 -4.24 0.81
N GLY A 18 -30.90 -4.98 1.30
CA GLY A 18 -32.29 -4.88 0.81
C GLY A 18 -32.48 -5.38 -0.63
N GLY A 19 -31.48 -6.03 -1.21
CA GLY A 19 -31.54 -6.58 -2.56
C GLY A 19 -32.35 -7.87 -2.66
N THR A 20 -32.45 -8.39 -3.88
CA THR A 20 -33.02 -9.71 -4.15
C THR A 20 -32.20 -10.79 -3.44
N PRO A 21 -32.84 -11.72 -2.71
CA PRO A 21 -32.12 -12.77 -2.01
C PRO A 21 -31.45 -13.74 -2.99
N PHE A 22 -30.25 -14.21 -2.63
CA PHE A 22 -29.63 -15.32 -3.33
C PHE A 22 -30.20 -16.65 -2.81
N VAL A 23 -30.66 -17.50 -3.72
CA VAL A 23 -31.32 -18.77 -3.36
C VAL A 23 -30.38 -19.93 -3.59
N TYR A 24 -30.02 -20.64 -2.52
CA TYR A 24 -29.31 -21.90 -2.60
C TYR A 24 -30.30 -23.03 -2.94
N GLY A 25 -30.13 -23.64 -4.11
CA GLY A 25 -30.96 -24.75 -4.57
C GLY A 25 -30.71 -26.06 -3.81
N SER A 26 -31.63 -27.03 -3.97
CA SER A 26 -31.60 -28.33 -3.30
C SER A 26 -30.30 -29.10 -3.52
N GLN A 27 -29.75 -29.12 -4.74
CA GLN A 27 -28.50 -29.82 -5.04
C GLN A 27 -27.31 -29.23 -4.28
N THR A 28 -27.26 -27.91 -4.11
CA THR A 28 -26.20 -27.24 -3.36
C THR A 28 -26.31 -27.56 -1.87
N LEU A 29 -27.54 -27.59 -1.34
CA LEU A 29 -27.79 -27.99 0.05
C LEU A 29 -27.42 -29.46 0.29
N ILE A 30 -27.74 -30.36 -0.64
CA ILE A 30 -27.35 -31.78 -0.57
C ILE A 30 -25.81 -31.91 -0.56
N ASN A 31 -25.11 -31.17 -1.40
CA ASN A 31 -23.64 -31.16 -1.41
C ASN A 31 -23.06 -30.61 -0.10
N LEU A 32 -23.71 -29.61 0.52
CA LEU A 32 -23.29 -29.02 1.79
C LEU A 32 -23.61 -29.91 3.02
N ALA A 33 -24.67 -30.74 2.96
CA ALA A 33 -25.02 -31.71 4.01
C ALA A 33 -23.99 -32.85 4.14
N GLY A 34 -23.18 -33.07 3.10
CA GLY A 34 -22.17 -34.13 3.03
C GLY A 34 -22.77 -35.54 3.01
N LEU A 35 -21.91 -36.56 2.91
CA LEU A 35 -22.29 -37.98 2.80
C LEU A 35 -23.04 -38.52 4.04
N LEU A 36 -22.93 -37.82 5.18
CA LEU A 36 -23.51 -38.23 6.47
C LEU A 36 -24.86 -37.56 6.77
N GLY A 37 -25.41 -36.74 5.87
CA GLY A 37 -26.76 -36.18 6.01
C GLY A 37 -26.92 -35.18 7.17
N SER A 38 -25.87 -34.42 7.48
CA SER A 38 -25.96 -33.35 8.48
C SER A 38 -26.96 -32.28 8.02
N LEU A 39 -27.88 -31.88 8.91
CA LEU A 39 -28.82 -30.78 8.67
C LEU A 39 -28.25 -29.40 9.04
N ASN A 40 -26.97 -29.34 9.41
CA ASN A 40 -26.24 -28.09 9.59
C ASN A 40 -25.53 -27.72 8.30
N PHE A 41 -26.07 -26.74 7.57
CA PHE A 41 -25.50 -26.27 6.30
C PHE A 41 -24.55 -25.09 6.56
N ALA A 42 -23.25 -25.29 6.35
CA ALA A 42 -22.27 -24.21 6.39
C ALA A 42 -22.29 -23.45 5.05
N ILE A 43 -23.08 -22.39 4.97
CA ILE A 43 -23.18 -21.56 3.76
C ILE A 43 -21.95 -20.65 3.69
N PRO A 44 -21.06 -20.79 2.68
CA PRO A 44 -19.92 -19.90 2.54
C PRO A 44 -20.37 -18.53 2.09
N VAL A 45 -19.87 -17.49 2.76
CA VAL A 45 -19.97 -16.11 2.31
C VAL A 45 -18.58 -15.50 2.30
N TYR A 46 -18.31 -14.65 1.31
CA TYR A 46 -17.01 -14.08 1.07
C TYR A 46 -17.08 -12.57 1.23
N LEU A 47 -16.11 -12.01 1.95
CA LEU A 47 -15.97 -10.56 2.09
C LEU A 47 -14.86 -10.06 1.19
N ARG A 48 -15.13 -8.99 0.45
CA ARG A 48 -14.15 -8.37 -0.44
C ARG A 48 -14.13 -6.86 -0.24
N THR A 49 -12.94 -6.29 -0.17
CA THR A 49 -12.77 -4.83 -0.21
C THR A 49 -12.99 -4.30 -1.63
N VAL A 50 -13.44 -3.05 -1.76
CA VAL A 50 -13.57 -2.40 -3.06
C VAL A 50 -12.21 -1.79 -3.45
N PRO A 51 -11.60 -2.17 -4.59
CA PRO A 51 -10.35 -1.59 -5.06
C PRO A 51 -10.46 -0.09 -5.37
N GLY A 52 -9.33 0.62 -5.35
CA GLY A 52 -9.24 2.04 -5.73
C GLY A 52 -9.66 3.03 -4.63
N GLN A 53 -10.00 2.53 -3.44
CA GLN A 53 -10.36 3.36 -2.31
C GLN A 53 -9.14 3.70 -1.47
N VAL A 54 -8.90 4.99 -1.26
CA VAL A 54 -7.84 5.45 -0.36
C VAL A 54 -8.44 5.79 0.98
N VAL A 55 -8.17 4.95 1.96
CA VAL A 55 -8.67 5.04 3.33
C VAL A 55 -7.49 5.27 4.28
N ALA A 56 -7.77 5.93 5.40
CA ALA A 56 -6.76 6.15 6.43
C ALA A 56 -6.41 4.84 7.13
N ALA A 57 -5.20 4.76 7.69
CA ALA A 57 -4.85 3.67 8.59
C ALA A 57 -5.73 3.69 9.84
N GLY A 58 -6.09 2.51 10.34
CA GLY A 58 -6.95 2.36 11.51
C GLY A 58 -7.73 1.06 11.51
N THR A 59 -8.44 0.85 12.61
CA THR A 59 -9.33 -0.30 12.78
C THR A 59 -10.74 0.08 12.35
N TYR A 60 -11.26 -0.63 11.35
CA TYR A 60 -12.63 -0.49 10.87
C TYR A 60 -13.45 -1.68 11.36
N GLN A 61 -14.55 -1.39 12.03
CA GLN A 61 -15.51 -2.39 12.51
C GLN A 61 -16.86 -2.18 11.84
N LEU A 62 -17.49 -3.30 11.46
CA LEU A 62 -18.78 -3.32 10.79
C LEU A 62 -19.52 -4.59 11.24
N THR A 63 -20.82 -4.46 11.48
CA THR A 63 -21.70 -5.62 11.63
C THR A 63 -22.65 -5.66 10.44
N LEU A 64 -22.57 -6.73 9.64
CA LEU A 64 -23.52 -7.01 8.56
C LEU A 64 -24.60 -7.97 9.07
N ASN A 65 -25.85 -7.52 9.05
CA ASN A 65 -26.98 -8.32 9.46
C ASN A 65 -27.53 -9.09 8.25
N MET A 66 -27.16 -10.35 8.12
CA MET A 66 -27.60 -11.20 7.02
C MET A 66 -28.96 -11.84 7.35
N ALA A 67 -30.01 -11.43 6.63
CA ALA A 67 -31.30 -12.08 6.73
C ALA A 67 -31.26 -13.43 5.99
N VAL A 68 -31.72 -14.48 6.66
CA VAL A 68 -31.81 -15.85 6.13
C VAL A 68 -33.23 -16.32 6.26
N THR A 69 -33.79 -16.85 5.17
CA THR A 69 -35.03 -17.62 5.15
C THR A 69 -34.70 -19.01 4.64
N TYR A 70 -35.27 -20.03 5.27
CA TYR A 70 -35.06 -21.40 4.83
C TYR A 70 -36.38 -22.15 4.76
N ARG A 71 -36.43 -23.09 3.82
CA ARG A 71 -37.48 -24.09 3.66
C ARG A 71 -36.80 -25.35 3.16
N ILE A 72 -36.56 -26.28 4.07
CA ILE A 72 -35.81 -27.51 3.80
C ILE A 72 -36.66 -28.73 4.12
N CYS A 73 -36.42 -29.79 3.39
CA CYS A 73 -37.00 -31.09 3.70
C CYS A 73 -35.96 -31.95 4.42
N THR A 74 -36.28 -32.42 5.62
CA THR A 74 -35.34 -33.21 6.43
C THR A 74 -35.55 -34.72 6.28
N SER A 75 -36.65 -35.17 5.66
CA SER A 75 -36.88 -36.58 5.30
C SER A 75 -37.72 -36.71 4.03
N VAL A 76 -37.32 -37.64 3.16
CA VAL A 76 -37.92 -37.85 1.83
C VAL A 76 -38.45 -39.28 1.73
N ALA A 77 -39.69 -39.44 1.27
CA ALA A 77 -40.33 -40.74 1.03
C ALA A 77 -40.01 -41.30 -0.36
N ILE A 78 -40.46 -42.54 -0.62
CA ILE A 78 -40.50 -43.11 -1.97
C ILE A 78 -41.35 -42.20 -2.87
N GLY A 79 -40.77 -41.72 -3.97
CA GLY A 79 -41.40 -40.76 -4.89
C GLY A 79 -41.08 -39.28 -4.64
N ASN A 80 -39.99 -38.96 -3.93
CA ASN A 80 -39.53 -37.57 -3.66
C ASN A 80 -40.51 -36.70 -2.87
N ILE A 81 -41.41 -37.30 -2.09
CA ILE A 81 -42.36 -36.57 -1.24
C ILE A 81 -41.66 -36.14 0.05
N CYS A 82 -41.74 -34.86 0.38
CA CYS A 82 -41.23 -34.35 1.64
C CYS A 82 -42.16 -34.73 2.80
N LEU A 83 -41.67 -35.51 3.77
CA LEU A 83 -42.46 -35.92 4.94
C LEU A 83 -42.27 -35.01 6.14
N SER A 84 -41.11 -34.36 6.24
CA SER A 84 -40.80 -33.42 7.32
C SER A 84 -40.19 -32.14 6.75
N GLU A 85 -41.07 -31.17 6.52
CA GLU A 85 -40.64 -29.83 6.13
C GLU A 85 -40.24 -29.03 7.38
N GLN A 86 -39.15 -28.28 7.27
CA GLN A 86 -38.73 -27.27 8.23
C GLN A 86 -38.61 -25.95 7.49
N ASN A 87 -39.28 -24.92 8.00
CA ASN A 87 -39.15 -23.56 7.49
C ASN A 87 -38.93 -22.58 8.64
N GLY A 88 -38.34 -21.43 8.32
CA GLY A 88 -38.03 -20.42 9.31
C GLY A 88 -37.29 -19.23 8.70
N SER A 89 -37.12 -18.20 9.51
CA SER A 89 -36.32 -17.04 9.18
C SER A 89 -35.50 -16.58 10.37
N GLY A 90 -34.42 -15.87 10.10
CA GLY A 90 -33.54 -15.33 11.13
C GLY A 90 -32.60 -14.28 10.58
N VAL A 91 -31.89 -13.61 11.47
CA VAL A 91 -30.84 -12.65 11.13
C VAL A 91 -29.55 -13.12 11.79
N ILE A 92 -28.51 -13.29 10.98
CA ILE A 92 -27.18 -13.70 11.43
C ILE A 92 -26.27 -12.47 11.40
N PRO A 93 -25.81 -11.96 12.55
CA PRO A 93 -24.85 -10.86 12.58
C PRO A 93 -23.46 -11.35 12.21
N ILE A 94 -22.87 -10.75 11.18
CA ILE A 94 -21.49 -10.98 10.75
C ILE A 94 -20.65 -9.80 11.21
N ASN A 95 -19.84 -10.00 12.24
CA ASN A 95 -18.92 -8.98 12.76
C ASN A 95 -17.61 -9.01 11.98
N ILE A 96 -17.24 -7.88 11.40
CA ILE A 96 -16.08 -7.72 10.53
C ILE A 96 -15.14 -6.72 11.20
N THR A 97 -13.88 -7.13 11.34
CA THR A 97 -12.79 -6.24 11.77
C THR A 97 -11.74 -6.22 10.68
N ALA A 98 -11.45 -5.03 10.15
CA ALA A 98 -10.36 -4.81 9.21
C ALA A 98 -9.36 -3.84 9.83
N ILE A 99 -8.09 -4.25 9.88
CA ILE A 99 -6.99 -3.44 10.40
C ILE A 99 -6.19 -2.96 9.21
N LEU A 100 -6.11 -1.64 9.03
CA LEU A 100 -5.32 -1.01 7.99
C LEU A 100 -4.10 -0.35 8.60
N THR A 101 -2.92 -0.71 8.10
CA THR A 101 -1.64 -0.11 8.51
C THR A 101 -1.29 1.06 7.58
N ASN A 102 -0.44 1.98 8.05
CA ASN A 102 0.11 2.99 7.17
C ASN A 102 0.98 2.32 6.11
N ASP A 103 0.84 2.75 4.86
CA ASP A 103 1.62 2.20 3.75
C ASP A 103 1.88 3.27 2.69
N CYS A 104 2.97 3.10 1.93
CA CYS A 104 3.35 3.96 0.83
C CYS A 104 3.47 3.12 -0.44
N THR A 105 2.59 3.38 -1.40
CA THR A 105 2.45 2.54 -2.60
C THR A 105 3.40 2.92 -3.72
N THR A 106 3.84 4.19 -3.76
CA THR A 106 4.71 4.69 -4.85
C THR A 106 5.74 5.68 -4.33
N ILE A 107 7.01 5.47 -4.71
CA ILE A 107 8.11 6.43 -4.55
C ILE A 107 8.66 6.73 -5.94
N THR A 108 8.56 7.99 -6.36
CA THR A 108 9.13 8.46 -7.62
C THR A 108 10.37 9.29 -7.31
N ALA A 109 11.55 8.73 -7.58
CA ALA A 109 12.84 9.40 -7.41
C ALA A 109 13.58 9.46 -8.76
N PRO A 110 13.68 10.64 -9.41
CA PRO A 110 14.36 10.77 -10.69
C PRO A 110 15.88 10.61 -10.54
N ASN A 111 16.53 10.14 -11.61
CA ASN A 111 17.99 10.12 -11.68
C ASN A 111 18.55 11.55 -11.66
N ILE A 112 19.64 11.74 -10.92
CA ILE A 112 20.41 12.97 -10.89
C ILE A 112 21.53 12.86 -11.93
N SER A 113 21.65 13.85 -12.80
CA SER A 113 22.78 13.98 -13.73
C SER A 113 23.39 15.36 -13.58
N PHE A 114 24.66 15.41 -13.15
CA PHE A 114 25.43 16.65 -13.02
C PHE A 114 25.99 17.15 -14.37
N GLY A 115 25.87 16.35 -15.44
CA GLY A 115 26.50 16.65 -16.72
C GLY A 115 28.02 16.44 -16.68
N SER A 116 28.75 17.25 -17.47
CA SER A 116 30.20 17.23 -17.55
C SER A 116 30.79 18.60 -17.22
N ALA A 117 31.93 18.60 -16.52
CA ALA A 117 32.68 19.81 -16.23
C ALA A 117 34.17 19.49 -16.09
N PRO A 118 35.07 20.44 -16.43
CA PRO A 118 36.51 20.22 -16.34
C PRO A 118 37.06 20.26 -14.91
N LEU A 119 36.37 20.95 -14.00
CA LEU A 119 36.76 21.13 -12.61
C LEU A 119 35.56 20.91 -11.69
N VAL A 120 35.81 20.48 -10.46
CA VAL A 120 34.76 20.23 -9.45
C VAL A 120 33.91 21.46 -9.16
N GLY A 121 34.50 22.66 -9.22
CA GLY A 121 33.80 23.94 -9.02
C GLY A 121 32.93 24.40 -10.20
N SER A 122 33.01 23.73 -11.35
CA SER A 122 32.28 24.11 -12.57
C SER A 122 31.01 23.30 -12.79
N PHE A 123 30.71 22.32 -11.94
CA PHE A 123 29.45 21.59 -11.99
C PHE A 123 28.30 22.44 -11.46
N SER A 124 27.23 22.52 -12.24
CA SER A 124 25.98 23.15 -11.80
C SER A 124 25.26 22.29 -10.78
N ALA A 125 24.57 22.94 -9.83
CA ALA A 125 23.66 22.26 -8.93
C ALA A 125 22.44 21.72 -9.70
N VAL A 126 21.95 20.55 -9.31
CA VAL A 126 20.75 19.92 -9.89
C VAL A 126 19.62 20.03 -8.90
N SER A 127 18.49 20.60 -9.31
CA SER A 127 17.29 20.68 -8.46
C SER A 127 16.17 19.81 -9.04
N GLN A 128 15.63 18.94 -8.20
CA GLN A 128 14.63 17.93 -8.58
C GLN A 128 13.71 17.66 -7.38
N THR A 129 12.73 16.77 -7.56
CA THR A 129 11.72 16.44 -6.55
C THR A 129 11.56 14.93 -6.44
N ILE A 130 11.57 14.40 -5.21
CA ILE A 130 11.07 13.05 -4.91
C ILE A 130 9.59 13.17 -4.54
N ASN A 131 8.74 12.34 -5.15
CA ASN A 131 7.32 12.26 -4.80
C ASN A 131 7.03 10.95 -4.10
N VAL A 132 6.27 11.01 -3.00
CA VAL A 132 5.89 9.84 -2.21
C VAL A 132 4.37 9.82 -2.05
N LEU A 133 3.73 8.73 -2.48
CA LEU A 133 2.31 8.46 -2.34
C LEU A 133 2.09 7.52 -1.16
N CYS A 134 1.40 7.98 -0.12
CA CYS A 134 1.09 7.17 1.06
C CYS A 134 -0.38 7.21 1.45
N SER A 135 -0.77 6.31 2.35
CA SER A 135 -2.08 6.29 2.98
C SER A 135 -2.44 7.66 3.57
N LYS A 136 -3.72 8.01 3.45
CA LYS A 136 -4.21 9.34 3.82
C LYS A 136 -3.99 9.60 5.31
N GLY A 137 -3.43 10.77 5.61
CA GLY A 137 -3.21 11.22 7.00
C GLY A 137 -1.99 10.62 7.68
N SER A 138 -1.22 9.76 7.01
CA SER A 138 -0.01 9.17 7.59
C SER A 138 1.11 10.20 7.76
N THR A 139 1.75 10.16 8.93
CA THR A 139 3.01 10.87 9.20
C THR A 139 4.17 9.90 9.03
N TYR A 140 5.22 10.32 8.34
CA TYR A 140 6.39 9.50 8.05
C TYR A 140 7.61 10.38 7.82
N THR A 141 8.79 9.77 7.77
CA THR A 141 10.05 10.42 7.43
C THR A 141 10.71 9.74 6.23
N VAL A 142 11.20 10.54 5.30
CA VAL A 142 11.94 10.08 4.12
C VAL A 142 13.44 10.19 4.38
N GLY A 143 14.15 9.08 4.26
CA GLY A 143 15.60 9.00 4.40
C GLY A 143 16.28 8.81 3.05
N LEU A 144 17.50 9.32 2.94
CA LEU A 144 18.41 9.01 1.85
C LEU A 144 19.67 8.35 2.41
N SER A 145 20.00 7.15 1.97
CA SER A 145 21.26 6.48 2.32
C SER A 145 22.49 7.29 1.92
N ASN A 146 23.68 6.93 2.41
CA ASN A 146 24.94 7.60 2.06
C ASN A 146 25.55 7.13 0.72
N GLY A 147 24.76 6.45 -0.12
CA GLY A 147 25.23 5.90 -1.39
C GLY A 147 25.95 4.56 -1.23
N SER A 148 26.47 4.05 -2.34
CA SER A 148 27.24 2.81 -2.43
C SER A 148 28.72 3.02 -2.09
N TYR A 149 29.22 4.27 -2.17
CA TYR A 149 30.62 4.59 -1.88
C TYR A 149 30.79 5.70 -0.82
N PRO A 150 30.19 5.56 0.36
CA PRO A 150 30.30 6.57 1.40
C PRO A 150 31.73 6.68 1.95
N VAL A 151 32.15 7.90 2.27
CA VAL A 151 33.33 8.18 3.10
C VAL A 151 32.83 8.92 4.34
N GLY A 152 32.73 8.20 5.46
CA GLY A 152 31.97 8.68 6.61
C GLY A 152 30.49 8.84 6.24
N SER A 153 29.93 10.04 6.45
CA SER A 153 28.58 10.38 5.99
C SER A 153 28.52 10.94 4.57
N VAL A 154 29.65 11.33 3.98
CA VAL A 154 29.67 12.01 2.68
C VAL A 154 29.45 11.01 1.55
N ARG A 155 28.53 11.34 0.64
CA ARG A 155 28.25 10.54 -0.56
C ARG A 155 29.33 10.73 -1.61
N ASN A 156 29.69 9.66 -2.31
CA ASN A 156 30.64 9.74 -3.41
C ASN A 156 30.17 8.92 -4.59
N MET A 157 30.32 9.48 -5.77
CA MET A 157 30.30 8.71 -7.01
C MET A 157 31.67 8.08 -7.27
N ALA A 158 31.69 6.92 -7.92
CA ALA A 158 32.90 6.16 -8.17
C ALA A 158 33.21 6.02 -9.66
N SER A 159 34.49 6.10 -9.99
CA SER A 159 35.07 5.67 -11.26
C SER A 159 36.30 4.81 -10.97
N GLY A 160 36.11 3.49 -10.92
CA GLY A 160 37.10 2.57 -10.36
C GLY A 160 37.42 2.92 -8.90
N ALA A 161 38.69 3.18 -8.60
CA ALA A 161 39.15 3.61 -7.27
C ALA A 161 38.93 5.12 -7.02
N ASN A 162 38.68 5.92 -8.05
CA ASN A 162 38.52 7.36 -7.92
C ASN A 162 37.14 7.70 -7.32
N ARG A 163 37.08 8.80 -6.57
CA ARG A 163 35.85 9.29 -5.93
C ARG A 163 35.58 10.73 -6.31
N LEU A 164 34.30 11.04 -6.52
CA LEU A 164 33.78 12.38 -6.71
C LEU A 164 32.69 12.63 -5.67
N SER A 165 33.01 13.43 -4.65
CA SER A 165 32.12 13.70 -3.53
C SER A 165 30.99 14.63 -3.93
N TYR A 166 29.78 14.33 -3.45
CA TYR A 166 28.59 15.14 -3.71
C TYR A 166 27.66 15.06 -2.49
N GLU A 167 26.70 15.97 -2.43
CA GLU A 167 25.64 15.89 -1.43
C GLU A 167 24.27 16.29 -1.97
N ILE A 168 23.23 15.85 -1.25
CA ILE A 168 21.83 16.16 -1.51
C ILE A 168 21.29 16.93 -0.31
N TYR A 169 20.80 18.14 -0.58
CA TYR A 169 20.29 19.07 0.42
C TYR A 169 18.78 19.25 0.30
N LYS A 170 18.14 19.53 1.43
CA LYS A 170 16.70 19.79 1.50
C LYS A 170 16.37 21.14 0.85
N SER A 171 15.51 21.14 -0.16
CA SER A 171 15.14 22.34 -0.93
C SER A 171 16.40 23.09 -1.38
N THR A 172 16.40 24.42 -1.32
CA THR A 172 17.53 25.29 -1.64
C THR A 172 18.48 25.54 -0.47
N THR A 173 18.30 24.85 0.67
CA THR A 173 19.05 25.08 1.90
C THR A 173 20.44 24.40 1.90
N SER A 174 21.17 24.54 3.01
CA SER A 174 22.38 23.77 3.32
C SER A 174 22.11 22.58 4.24
N ASN A 175 20.85 22.30 4.59
CA ASN A 175 20.49 21.16 5.44
C ASN A 175 20.63 19.87 4.65
N ARG A 176 21.55 19.00 5.08
CA ARG A 176 21.76 17.69 4.47
C ARG A 176 20.50 16.84 4.56
N TRP A 177 20.18 16.13 3.48
CA TRP A 177 19.16 15.09 3.49
C TRP A 177 19.85 13.73 3.60
N GLY A 178 19.68 13.07 4.75
CA GLY A 178 20.38 11.85 5.12
C GLY A 178 19.43 10.76 5.63
N SER A 179 19.99 9.68 6.15
CA SER A 179 19.25 8.49 6.56
C SER A 179 18.84 8.48 8.03
N ALA A 180 19.39 9.36 8.86
CA ALA A 180 19.23 9.30 10.32
C ALA A 180 18.88 10.66 10.95
N GLY A 181 18.21 10.59 12.10
CA GLY A 181 17.90 11.76 12.94
C GLY A 181 17.22 12.90 12.18
N THR A 182 17.69 14.12 12.41
CA THR A 182 17.16 15.35 11.80
C THR A 182 17.51 15.50 10.31
N GLU A 183 18.40 14.66 9.77
CA GLU A 183 18.71 14.64 8.34
C GLU A 183 17.61 13.96 7.53
N ARG A 184 16.82 13.06 8.14
CA ARG A 184 15.59 12.55 7.51
C ARG A 184 14.59 13.70 7.33
N TRP A 185 13.70 13.60 6.35
CA TRP A 185 12.73 14.65 6.05
C TRP A 185 11.31 14.22 6.44
N SER A 186 10.73 14.91 7.43
CA SER A 186 9.34 14.68 7.85
C SER A 186 8.35 15.05 6.75
N SER A 187 7.37 14.18 6.56
CA SER A 187 6.22 14.37 5.67
C SER A 187 5.38 15.59 6.05
N THR A 188 5.37 15.99 7.32
CA THR A 188 4.67 17.21 7.80
C THR A 188 5.30 18.51 7.27
N THR A 189 6.56 18.45 6.83
CA THR A 189 7.34 19.57 6.31
C THR A 189 7.73 19.36 4.84
N SER A 190 6.97 18.52 4.12
CA SER A 190 7.13 18.31 2.68
C SER A 190 7.01 19.62 1.90
N THR A 191 7.67 19.74 0.76
CA THR A 191 7.66 20.97 -0.05
C THR A 191 6.39 21.15 -0.86
N ALA A 192 5.67 20.06 -1.14
CA ALA A 192 4.38 20.09 -1.83
C ALA A 192 3.46 18.99 -1.30
N VAL A 193 2.16 19.21 -1.40
CA VAL A 193 1.11 18.24 -1.07
C VAL A 193 0.06 18.29 -2.19
N SER A 194 -0.33 17.14 -2.73
CA SER A 194 -1.40 17.06 -3.73
C SER A 194 -2.76 17.42 -3.12
N THR A 195 -3.73 17.79 -3.97
CA THR A 195 -5.08 18.20 -3.54
C THR A 195 -5.81 17.14 -2.71
N ASP A 196 -5.57 15.86 -3.00
CA ASP A 196 -6.14 14.72 -2.25
C ASP A 196 -5.42 14.42 -0.92
N GLY A 197 -4.29 15.08 -0.66
CA GLY A 197 -3.47 14.92 0.54
C GLY A 197 -2.63 13.63 0.57
N LEU A 198 -2.54 12.88 -0.53
CA LEU A 198 -1.90 11.57 -0.57
C LEU A 198 -0.44 11.62 -1.04
N THR A 199 -0.16 12.49 -2.01
CA THR A 199 1.18 12.65 -2.57
C THR A 199 1.88 13.81 -1.89
N ARG A 200 3.09 13.56 -1.41
CA ARG A 200 3.98 14.59 -0.88
C ARG A 200 5.22 14.70 -1.75
N GLY A 201 5.55 15.94 -2.13
CA GLY A 201 6.75 16.27 -2.86
C GLY A 201 7.85 16.76 -1.91
N PHE A 202 9.09 16.38 -2.22
CA PHE A 202 10.29 16.76 -1.48
C PHE A 202 11.33 17.30 -2.48
N ASN A 203 11.33 18.61 -2.67
CA ASN A 203 12.28 19.29 -3.55
C ASN A 203 13.66 19.25 -2.91
N TYR A 204 14.69 18.89 -3.67
CA TYR A 204 16.06 18.84 -3.20
C TYR A 204 17.00 19.51 -4.19
N THR A 205 18.17 19.89 -3.69
CA THR A 205 19.29 20.34 -4.51
C THR A 205 20.48 19.42 -4.28
N ALA A 206 20.93 18.75 -5.35
CA ALA A 206 22.16 17.96 -5.36
C ALA A 206 23.32 18.82 -5.87
N ARG A 207 24.50 18.68 -5.27
CA ARG A 207 25.71 19.45 -5.62
C ARG A 207 26.96 18.59 -5.53
N ILE A 208 27.88 18.76 -6.48
CA ILE A 208 29.28 18.34 -6.30
C ILE A 208 29.91 19.21 -5.22
N LEU A 209 30.65 18.59 -4.28
CA LEU A 209 31.37 19.33 -3.25
C LEU A 209 32.61 20.00 -3.85
N THR A 210 32.82 21.29 -3.60
CA THR A 210 33.92 22.04 -4.21
C THR A 210 35.21 22.03 -3.38
N THR A 211 35.16 21.46 -2.17
CA THR A 211 36.30 21.37 -1.23
C THR A 211 37.19 20.15 -1.43
N GLN A 212 36.98 19.38 -2.50
CA GLN A 212 37.78 18.23 -2.87
C GLN A 212 38.77 18.57 -4.00
N ASN A 213 39.84 17.79 -4.14
CA ASN A 213 40.71 17.87 -5.32
C ASN A 213 39.94 17.40 -6.56
N THR A 214 40.17 18.01 -7.72
CA THR A 214 39.57 17.54 -8.98
C THR A 214 40.11 16.14 -9.30
N PRO A 215 39.24 15.11 -9.33
CA PRO A 215 39.69 13.75 -9.62
C PRO A 215 39.96 13.58 -11.13
N PRO A 216 40.63 12.49 -11.55
CA PRO A 216 40.88 12.24 -12.97
C PRO A 216 39.59 12.23 -13.80
N ALA A 217 39.72 12.58 -15.08
CA ALA A 217 38.60 12.55 -16.02
C ALA A 217 38.01 11.13 -16.13
N GLY A 218 36.68 11.04 -16.11
CA GLY A 218 35.96 9.78 -16.20
C GLY A 218 34.48 9.92 -15.88
N ASN A 219 33.74 8.83 -16.06
CA ASN A 219 32.33 8.76 -15.69
C ASN A 219 32.22 8.24 -14.25
N TYR A 220 31.56 9.01 -13.39
CA TYR A 220 31.36 8.68 -11.98
C TYR A 220 29.89 8.36 -11.74
N SER A 221 29.60 7.26 -11.04
CA SER A 221 28.23 6.89 -10.66
C SER A 221 28.12 6.46 -9.19
N ASP A 222 26.93 6.63 -8.62
CA ASP A 222 26.56 6.15 -7.29
C ASP A 222 25.11 5.64 -7.31
N SER A 223 24.74 4.85 -6.31
CA SER A 223 23.35 4.41 -6.08
C SER A 223 22.92 4.79 -4.67
N VAL A 224 21.92 5.67 -4.58
CA VAL A 224 21.32 6.12 -3.31
C VAL A 224 19.97 5.47 -3.12
N VAL A 225 19.83 4.69 -2.05
CA VAL A 225 18.55 4.16 -1.60
C VAL A 225 17.74 5.25 -0.92
N VAL A 226 16.47 5.38 -1.34
CA VAL A 226 15.43 6.16 -0.66
C VAL A 226 14.65 5.22 0.25
N ASP A 227 14.51 5.56 1.52
CA ASP A 227 13.77 4.77 2.50
C ASP A 227 12.71 5.61 3.22
N LEU A 228 11.72 4.92 3.79
CA LEU A 228 10.59 5.52 4.51
C LEU A 228 10.48 4.88 5.88
N SER A 229 10.15 5.68 6.88
CA SER A 229 9.80 5.21 8.23
C SER A 229 8.56 5.93 8.71
N PHE A 230 7.58 5.18 9.20
CA PHE A 230 6.44 5.71 9.96
C PHE A 230 6.84 6.01 11.40
#